data_AF-E1RD64-F1
#
_entry.id   AF-E1RD64-F1
#
_cell.length_a   1.000
_cell.length_b   1.000
_cell.length_c   1.000
_cell.angle_alpha   90.00
_cell.angle_beta   90.00
_cell.angle_gamma   90.00
#
_symmetry.space_group_name_H-M   'P 1'
#
loop_
_entity.id
_entity.type
_entity.pdbx_description
1 polymer ?
#
loop_
_entity_poly.entity_id
_entity_poly.type
_entity_poly.pdbx_seq_one_letter_code
_entity_poly.pdbx_strand_id
1 'polypeptide(L)'
;MDLNLTDTQKRIASLAAREDLTQAQIARRVGCNKSTVSRTIAKLIKFGLLQPSPKTGYTCRWYKGSPDLRTGRDLVVSRPHNYQLKYQILHTDGDLSLDPVSVGYYKPWKPRGDVRYKFLWGCDSPGSANITIDVHPHTIIAYPDGKQELSAPSLEILNTRVLLETHEAVTSWVRAQFWQGCKIEINKPEVCGELITRPHVAFRGSSGLIDQGVTLPGWWTDHSHGIPEVETDQWQDATTLDEAIRTIQGMTPIFSELPQLTREIREIHDELKKLKGESGK
;
A
#
# COMPACT_ATOMS: atom_id res chain seq x y z
N MET A 1 -2.79 2.94 11.68
CA MET A 1 -1.63 2.06 11.92
C MET A 1 -0.68 2.35 10.80
N ASP A 2 0.30 3.20 11.08
CA ASP A 2 1.50 3.33 10.26
C ASP A 2 2.05 1.94 9.96
N LEU A 3 2.66 1.74 8.80
CA LEU A 3 3.70 0.73 8.70
C LEU A 3 4.92 1.24 9.47
N ASN A 4 4.77 1.37 10.79
CA ASN A 4 5.87 1.26 11.72
C ASN A 4 6.31 -0.19 11.64
N LEU A 5 7.01 -0.51 10.54
CA LEU A 5 7.74 -1.74 10.39
C LEU A 5 8.59 -1.82 11.66
N THR A 6 8.33 -2.86 12.45
CA THR A 6 9.19 -3.20 13.59
C THR A 6 10.64 -3.23 13.11
N ASP A 7 11.60 -2.96 13.99
CA ASP A 7 13.01 -3.00 13.61
C ASP A 7 13.41 -4.34 12.97
N THR A 8 12.75 -5.42 13.40
CA THR A 8 12.89 -6.74 12.78
C THR A 8 12.42 -6.75 11.33
N GLN A 9 11.25 -6.18 11.03
CA GLN A 9 10.75 -6.04 9.66
C GLN A 9 11.66 -5.14 8.80
N LYS A 10 12.11 -3.99 9.32
CA LYS A 10 13.05 -3.09 8.62
C LYS A 10 14.37 -3.78 8.29
N ARG A 11 14.94 -4.52 9.26
CA ARG A 11 16.18 -5.28 9.07
C ARG A 11 16.02 -6.41 8.05
N ILE A 12 14.90 -7.13 8.07
CA ILE A 12 14.61 -8.18 7.08
C ILE A 12 14.46 -7.59 5.68
N ALA A 13 13.71 -6.50 5.54
CA ALA A 13 13.52 -5.80 4.27
C ALA A 13 14.85 -5.26 3.72
N SER A 14 15.68 -4.63 4.56
CA SER A 14 16.99 -4.09 4.18
C SER A 14 17.96 -5.18 3.73
N LEU A 15 17.96 -6.35 4.38
CA LEU A 15 18.77 -7.49 3.96
C LEU A 15 18.34 -8.01 2.58
N ALA A 16 17.03 -8.18 2.37
CA ALA A 16 16.50 -8.69 1.11
C ALA A 16 16.57 -7.68 -0.06
N ALA A 17 16.70 -6.38 0.24
CA ALA A 17 16.99 -5.35 -0.75
C ALA A 17 18.40 -5.50 -1.34
N ARG A 18 19.35 -6.08 -0.60
CA ARG A 18 20.75 -6.20 -1.02
C ARG A 18 21.05 -7.52 -1.72
N GLU A 19 20.43 -8.61 -1.29
CA GLU A 19 20.65 -9.93 -1.88
C GLU A 19 19.45 -10.87 -1.69
N ASP A 20 19.41 -11.92 -2.51
CA ASP A 20 18.40 -12.96 -2.40
C ASP A 20 18.77 -13.91 -1.25
N LEU A 21 17.84 -14.14 -0.31
CA LEU A 21 18.11 -14.90 0.92
C LEU A 21 17.01 -15.92 1.22
N THR A 22 17.38 -17.03 1.86
CA THR A 22 16.44 -17.99 2.47
C THR A 22 15.99 -17.52 3.87
N GLN A 23 14.87 -18.05 4.36
CA GLN A 23 14.40 -17.72 5.73
C GLN A 23 15.44 -18.05 6.81
N ALA A 24 16.20 -19.14 6.63
CA ALA A 24 17.23 -19.55 7.59
C ALA A 24 18.42 -18.58 7.63
N GLN A 25 18.84 -18.07 6.47
CA GLN A 25 19.89 -17.06 6.38
C GLN A 25 19.44 -15.73 6.98
N ILE A 26 18.20 -15.32 6.71
CA ILE A 26 17.59 -14.11 7.30
C ILE A 26 17.54 -14.25 8.83
N ALA A 27 17.04 -15.38 9.34
CA ALA A 27 16.96 -15.65 10.78
C ALA A 27 18.32 -15.52 11.47
N ARG A 28 19.37 -16.13 10.88
CA ARG A 28 20.73 -16.08 11.39
C ARG A 28 21.29 -14.65 11.44
N ARG A 29 21.08 -13.85 10.39
CA ARG A 29 21.66 -12.49 10.29
C ARG A 29 20.88 -11.46 11.11
N VAL A 30 19.57 -11.63 11.24
CA VAL A 30 18.73 -10.73 12.04
C VAL A 30 18.80 -11.09 13.53
N GLY A 31 19.15 -12.33 13.87
CA GLY A 31 19.19 -12.81 15.25
C GLY A 31 17.81 -13.12 15.81
N CYS A 32 16.89 -13.61 14.96
CA CYS A 32 15.53 -13.98 15.36
C CYS A 32 15.17 -15.39 14.90
N ASN A 33 14.14 -15.99 15.51
CA ASN A 33 13.73 -17.35 15.18
C ASN A 33 13.03 -17.44 13.80
N LYS A 34 13.10 -18.63 13.19
CA LYS A 34 12.55 -18.89 11.84
C LYS A 34 11.03 -18.62 11.75
N SER A 35 10.29 -18.85 12.83
CA SER A 35 8.84 -18.57 12.88
C SER A 35 8.52 -17.08 12.81
N THR A 36 9.34 -16.24 13.44
CA THR A 36 9.24 -14.78 13.38
C THR A 36 9.61 -14.27 12.00
N VAL A 37 10.67 -14.81 11.40
CA VAL A 37 11.03 -14.52 10.01
C VAL A 37 9.93 -14.92 9.05
N SER A 38 9.34 -16.12 9.20
CA SER A 38 8.27 -16.60 8.31
C SER A 38 7.04 -15.69 8.35
N ARG A 39 6.55 -15.34 9.55
CA ARG A 39 5.44 -14.39 9.72
C ARG A 39 5.78 -13.01 9.15
N THR A 40 7.01 -12.54 9.37
CA THR A 40 7.47 -11.26 8.86
C THR A 40 7.54 -11.25 7.34
N ILE A 41 8.11 -12.29 6.73
CA ILE A 41 8.16 -12.45 5.28
C ILE A 41 6.75 -12.49 4.69
N ALA A 42 5.81 -13.24 5.28
CA ALA A 42 4.43 -13.26 4.80
C ALA A 42 3.79 -11.86 4.79
N LYS A 43 4.03 -11.06 5.85
CA LYS A 43 3.58 -9.66 5.91
C LYS A 43 4.27 -8.79 4.85
N LEU A 44 5.59 -8.91 4.71
CA LEU A 44 6.36 -8.12 3.73
C LEU A 44 5.99 -8.50 2.28
N ILE A 45 5.67 -9.77 1.99
CA ILE A 45 5.12 -10.21 0.70
C ILE A 45 3.76 -9.58 0.46
N LYS A 46 2.88 -9.59 1.47
CA LYS A 46 1.56 -8.94 1.38
C LYS A 46 1.68 -7.46 1.02
N PHE A 47 2.68 -6.76 1.57
CA PHE A 47 2.94 -5.35 1.27
C PHE A 47 3.71 -5.12 -0.04
N GLY A 48 4.06 -6.16 -0.79
CA GLY A 48 4.84 -6.01 -2.03
C GLY A 48 6.31 -5.73 -1.83
N LEU A 49 6.82 -5.87 -0.61
CA LEU A 49 8.19 -5.59 -0.25
C LEU A 49 9.09 -6.79 -0.59
N LEU A 50 8.59 -8.00 -0.38
CA LEU A 50 9.33 -9.22 -0.74
C LEU A 50 8.58 -10.00 -1.80
N GLN A 51 9.34 -10.74 -2.59
CA GLN A 51 8.82 -11.67 -3.57
C GLN A 51 9.67 -12.95 -3.57
N PRO A 52 9.10 -14.11 -3.94
CA PRO A 52 9.89 -15.30 -4.18
C PRO A 52 10.99 -15.01 -5.20
N SER A 53 12.21 -15.47 -4.90
CA SER A 53 13.31 -15.40 -5.85
C SER A 53 13.22 -16.57 -6.82
N PRO A 54 13.58 -16.39 -8.11
CA PRO A 54 13.74 -17.50 -9.06
C PRO A 54 14.95 -18.39 -8.72
N LYS A 55 15.81 -17.99 -7.78
CA LYS A 55 16.91 -18.82 -7.29
C LYS A 55 16.36 -20.06 -6.62
N THR A 56 16.65 -21.21 -7.20
CA THR A 56 16.24 -22.51 -6.67
C THR A 56 17.35 -23.10 -5.79
N GLY A 57 16.95 -23.77 -4.72
CA GLY A 57 17.82 -24.59 -3.89
C GLY A 57 17.03 -25.81 -3.42
N TYR A 58 17.71 -26.94 -3.23
CA TYR A 58 17.13 -28.27 -3.05
C TYR A 58 15.92 -28.37 -2.08
N THR A 59 15.86 -27.54 -1.03
CA THR A 59 14.76 -27.57 -0.04
C THR A 59 14.33 -26.21 0.50
N CYS A 60 14.95 -25.12 0.07
CA CYS A 60 14.76 -23.80 0.68
C CYS A 60 14.23 -22.78 -0.32
N ARG A 61 13.10 -22.16 0.01
CA ARG A 61 12.54 -21.03 -0.74
C ARG A 61 13.40 -19.78 -0.51
N TRP A 62 13.87 -19.18 -1.59
CA TRP A 62 14.60 -17.92 -1.59
C TRP A 62 13.64 -16.76 -1.77
N TYR A 63 13.98 -15.61 -1.19
CA TYR A 63 13.21 -14.38 -1.26
C TYR A 63 14.12 -13.24 -1.71
N LYS A 64 13.57 -12.34 -2.51
CA LYS A 64 14.23 -11.13 -2.98
C LYS A 64 13.39 -9.91 -2.64
N GLY A 65 14.04 -8.77 -2.39
CA GLY A 65 13.38 -7.48 -2.26
C GLY A 65 12.70 -7.08 -3.57
N SER A 66 11.58 -6.38 -3.48
CA SER A 66 10.95 -5.69 -4.61
C SER A 66 11.91 -4.67 -5.22
N PRO A 67 11.75 -4.32 -6.52
CA PRO A 67 12.57 -3.29 -7.15
C PRO A 67 12.59 -2.00 -6.32
N ASP A 68 11.43 -1.63 -5.78
CA ASP A 68 11.23 -0.45 -4.94
C ASP A 68 12.11 -0.47 -3.68
N LEU A 69 12.20 -1.62 -2.97
CA LEU A 69 13.08 -1.75 -1.81
C LEU A 69 14.57 -1.70 -2.17
N ARG A 70 14.95 -2.19 -3.36
CA ARG A 70 16.35 -2.17 -3.81
C ARG A 70 16.85 -0.76 -4.09
N THR A 71 15.95 0.19 -4.34
CA THR A 71 16.32 1.60 -4.54
C THR A 71 16.77 2.31 -3.26
N GLY A 72 16.56 1.70 -2.09
CA GLY A 72 16.92 2.28 -0.79
C GLY A 72 16.08 3.49 -0.37
N ARG A 73 14.98 3.78 -1.07
CA ARG A 73 14.04 4.84 -0.71
C ARG A 73 13.02 4.35 0.32
N ASP A 74 12.64 5.24 1.24
CA ASP A 74 11.52 5.00 2.15
C ASP A 74 10.21 4.93 1.38
N LEU A 75 9.45 3.86 1.59
CA LEU A 75 8.23 3.58 0.85
C LEU A 75 7.04 4.29 1.49
N VAL A 76 6.21 4.91 0.66
CA VAL A 76 4.87 5.34 1.05
C VAL A 76 3.97 4.11 1.11
N VAL A 77 3.13 4.06 2.13
CA VAL A 77 2.05 3.08 2.23
C VAL A 77 0.76 3.86 2.25
N SER A 78 -0.13 3.55 1.32
CA SER A 78 -1.42 4.22 1.24
C SER A 78 -2.49 3.27 0.75
N ARG A 79 -3.74 3.65 1.04
CA ARG A 79 -4.94 3.02 0.52
C ARG A 79 -5.43 3.89 -0.63
N PRO A 80 -5.30 3.44 -1.88
CA PRO A 80 -5.87 4.17 -2.99
C PRO A 80 -7.39 4.15 -2.87
N HIS A 81 -7.99 5.32 -2.62
CA HIS A 81 -9.44 5.48 -2.55
C HIS A 81 -9.97 6.02 -3.88
N ASN A 82 -11.15 5.55 -4.28
CA ASN A 82 -11.88 6.04 -5.45
C ASN A 82 -11.09 6.06 -6.76
N TYR A 83 -10.35 4.99 -7.05
CA TYR A 83 -9.79 4.75 -8.39
C TYR A 83 -10.76 3.90 -9.19
N GLN A 84 -11.71 4.53 -9.89
CA GLN A 84 -12.64 3.81 -10.75
C GLN A 84 -12.38 4.14 -12.22
N LEU A 85 -11.95 3.14 -12.98
CA LEU A 85 -11.83 3.20 -14.43
C LEU A 85 -13.08 2.63 -15.09
N LYS A 86 -13.64 3.39 -16.02
CA LYS A 86 -14.79 3.01 -16.83
C LYS A 86 -14.36 2.70 -18.26
N TYR A 87 -14.91 1.60 -18.77
CA TYR A 87 -14.77 1.19 -20.16
C TYR A 87 -16.16 1.04 -20.76
N GLN A 88 -16.35 1.55 -21.97
CA GLN A 88 -17.59 1.36 -22.72
C GLN A 88 -17.52 0.03 -23.45
N ILE A 89 -18.54 -0.81 -23.28
CA ILE A 89 -18.72 -2.00 -24.10
C ILE A 89 -19.36 -1.55 -25.41
N LEU A 90 -18.68 -1.83 -26.52
CA LEU A 90 -19.17 -1.57 -27.88
C LEU A 90 -20.01 -2.73 -28.37
N HIS A 91 -19.55 -3.95 -28.09
CA HIS A 91 -20.21 -5.17 -28.52
C HIS A 91 -19.93 -6.33 -27.56
N THR A 92 -20.88 -7.26 -27.45
CA THR A 92 -20.72 -8.52 -26.73
C THR A 92 -21.37 -9.63 -27.53
N ASP A 93 -20.62 -10.69 -27.77
CA ASP A 93 -21.06 -11.90 -28.47
C ASP A 93 -20.81 -13.11 -27.57
N GLY A 94 -21.87 -13.88 -27.29
CA GLY A 94 -21.88 -14.95 -26.30
C GLY A 94 -22.22 -14.50 -24.87
N ASP A 95 -22.55 -15.47 -24.02
CA ASP A 95 -22.89 -15.24 -22.61
C ASP A 95 -21.62 -15.07 -21.75
N LEU A 96 -21.65 -14.13 -20.80
CA LEU A 96 -20.57 -13.96 -19.83
C LEU A 96 -20.32 -15.25 -19.07
N SER A 97 -19.06 -15.70 -19.05
CA SER A 97 -18.65 -16.78 -18.15
C SER A 97 -18.72 -16.30 -16.71
N LEU A 98 -19.33 -17.14 -15.87
CA LEU A 98 -19.46 -16.94 -14.43
C LEU A 98 -18.62 -17.96 -13.65
N ASP A 99 -17.54 -18.48 -14.25
CA ASP A 99 -16.63 -19.39 -13.58
C ASP A 99 -15.76 -18.65 -12.53
N PRO A 100 -15.86 -19.00 -11.23
CA PRO A 100 -15.03 -18.40 -10.20
C PRO A 100 -13.53 -18.63 -10.41
N VAL A 101 -13.13 -19.71 -11.08
CA VAL A 101 -11.72 -20.10 -11.22
C VAL A 101 -11.07 -19.38 -12.39
N SER A 102 -11.67 -19.44 -13.58
CA SER A 102 -11.05 -18.93 -14.81
C SER A 102 -11.22 -17.42 -15.00
N VAL A 103 -12.32 -16.85 -14.51
CA VAL A 103 -12.66 -15.43 -14.73
C VAL A 103 -12.91 -14.65 -13.43
N GLY A 104 -12.73 -15.29 -12.27
CA GLY A 104 -12.83 -14.64 -10.97
C GLY A 104 -14.26 -14.24 -10.59
N TYR A 105 -15.28 -14.93 -11.09
CA TYR A 105 -16.67 -14.60 -10.76
C TYR A 105 -16.94 -14.66 -9.25
N TYR A 106 -17.58 -13.60 -8.73
CA TYR A 106 -17.89 -13.49 -7.31
C TYR A 106 -19.39 -13.53 -7.03
N LYS A 107 -20.16 -12.59 -7.58
CA LYS A 107 -21.61 -12.53 -7.34
C LYS A 107 -22.36 -11.69 -8.37
N PRO A 108 -23.67 -11.91 -8.53
CA PRO A 108 -24.55 -10.98 -9.20
C PRO A 108 -25.09 -9.95 -8.20
N TRP A 109 -25.49 -8.78 -8.69
CA TRP A 109 -26.30 -7.82 -7.93
C TRP A 109 -27.26 -7.06 -8.87
N LYS A 110 -28.44 -6.70 -8.37
CA LYS A 110 -29.46 -5.97 -9.16
C LYS A 110 -29.81 -4.64 -8.48
N PRO A 111 -28.99 -3.59 -8.63
CA PRO A 111 -29.31 -2.27 -8.11
C PRO A 111 -30.31 -1.58 -9.05
N ARG A 112 -31.57 -2.03 -9.03
CA ARG A 112 -32.70 -1.54 -9.85
C ARG A 112 -32.45 -1.61 -11.37
N GLY A 113 -33.09 -2.57 -12.05
CA GLY A 113 -32.94 -2.80 -13.49
C GLY A 113 -32.12 -4.05 -13.79
N ASP A 114 -31.21 -3.94 -14.76
CA ASP A 114 -30.47 -5.08 -15.29
C ASP A 114 -29.50 -5.69 -14.28
N VAL A 115 -29.23 -6.99 -14.49
CA VAL A 115 -28.27 -7.73 -13.69
C VAL A 115 -26.88 -7.22 -13.99
N ARG A 116 -26.12 -7.00 -12.93
CA ARG A 116 -24.70 -6.68 -13.01
C ARG A 116 -23.93 -7.79 -12.32
N TYR A 117 -22.72 -8.04 -12.80
CA TYR A 117 -21.87 -9.12 -12.30
C TYR A 117 -20.58 -8.54 -11.75
N LYS A 118 -20.17 -9.05 -10.59
CA LYS A 118 -18.94 -8.67 -9.92
C LYS A 118 -17.93 -9.80 -10.06
N PHE A 119 -16.72 -9.43 -10.47
CA PHE A 119 -15.56 -10.30 -10.58
C PHE A 119 -14.42 -9.76 -9.71
N LEU A 120 -13.61 -10.67 -9.18
CA LEU A 120 -12.42 -10.36 -8.39
C LEU A 120 -11.20 -10.88 -9.15
N TRP A 121 -10.38 -9.96 -9.63
CA TRP A 121 -9.17 -10.26 -10.37
C TRP A 121 -7.97 -10.10 -9.44
N GLY A 122 -7.42 -11.24 -9.01
CA GLY A 122 -6.17 -11.28 -8.27
C GLY A 122 -4.99 -11.18 -9.22
N CYS A 123 -4.01 -10.33 -8.90
CA CYS A 123 -2.74 -10.34 -9.59
C CYS A 123 -1.76 -11.21 -8.80
N ASP A 124 -1.15 -12.22 -9.44
CA ASP A 124 -0.27 -13.19 -8.80
C ASP A 124 1.05 -12.58 -8.28
N SER A 125 1.32 -11.33 -8.66
CA SER A 125 2.51 -10.59 -8.31
C SER A 125 2.39 -9.99 -6.89
N PRO A 126 3.31 -10.29 -5.96
CA PRO A 126 3.30 -9.73 -4.61
C PRO A 126 3.22 -8.20 -4.59
N GLY A 127 2.28 -7.66 -3.81
CA GLY A 127 2.06 -6.22 -3.67
C GLY A 127 1.25 -5.56 -4.76
N SER A 128 0.73 -6.34 -5.71
CA SER A 128 -0.19 -5.83 -6.72
C SER A 128 -1.59 -5.72 -6.13
N ALA A 129 -2.36 -4.77 -6.64
CA ALA A 129 -3.72 -4.57 -6.23
C ALA A 129 -4.61 -5.74 -6.68
N ASN A 130 -5.45 -6.23 -5.77
CA ASN A 130 -6.64 -6.99 -6.16
C ASN A 130 -7.64 -6.01 -6.77
N ILE A 131 -8.11 -6.31 -7.97
CA ILE A 131 -9.01 -5.45 -8.73
C ILE A 131 -10.41 -6.07 -8.73
N THR A 132 -11.41 -5.27 -8.37
CA THR A 132 -12.81 -5.60 -8.59
C THR A 132 -13.22 -5.12 -9.97
N ILE A 133 -13.91 -5.96 -10.73
CA ILE A 133 -14.47 -5.64 -12.05
C ILE A 133 -15.98 -5.81 -11.97
N ASP A 134 -16.71 -4.71 -12.11
CA ASP A 134 -18.16 -4.66 -12.21
C ASP A 134 -18.58 -4.54 -13.67
N VAL A 135 -19.31 -5.55 -14.15
CA VAL A 135 -19.81 -5.61 -15.52
C VAL A 135 -21.29 -5.25 -15.53
N HIS A 136 -21.60 -4.17 -16.24
CA HIS A 136 -22.94 -3.68 -16.52
C HIS A 136 -23.28 -4.00 -17.99
N PRO A 137 -24.56 -3.87 -18.41
CA PRO A 137 -24.96 -4.17 -19.80
C PRO A 137 -24.15 -3.45 -20.88
N HIS A 138 -23.67 -2.22 -20.60
CA HIS A 138 -22.96 -1.40 -21.58
C HIS A 138 -21.61 -0.89 -21.10
N THR A 139 -21.21 -1.21 -19.87
CA THR A 139 -19.99 -0.63 -19.30
C THR A 139 -19.30 -1.62 -18.38
N ILE A 140 -17.98 -1.54 -18.32
CA ILE A 140 -17.17 -2.18 -17.29
C ILE A 140 -16.65 -1.08 -16.37
N ILE A 141 -16.78 -1.25 -15.07
CA ILE A 141 -16.19 -0.38 -14.06
C ILE A 141 -15.20 -1.23 -13.26
N ALA A 142 -13.94 -0.84 -13.23
CA ALA A 142 -12.90 -1.56 -12.50
C ALA A 142 -12.21 -0.65 -11.49
N TYR A 143 -11.87 -1.22 -10.33
CA TYR A 143 -11.28 -0.48 -9.23
C TYR A 143 -10.52 -1.39 -8.25
N PRO A 144 -9.47 -0.90 -7.58
CA PRO A 144 -8.79 -1.65 -6.54
C PRO A 144 -9.74 -1.89 -5.36
N ASP A 145 -9.69 -3.07 -4.73
CA ASP A 145 -10.38 -3.32 -3.47
C ASP A 145 -9.95 -2.29 -2.41
N GLY A 146 -10.89 -1.46 -1.94
CA GLY A 146 -10.62 -0.34 -1.04
C GLY A 146 -10.08 -0.74 0.34
N LYS A 147 -10.11 -2.04 0.70
CA LYS A 147 -9.53 -2.52 1.96
C LYS A 147 -8.04 -2.82 1.88
N GLN A 148 -7.43 -2.76 0.70
CA GLN A 148 -6.03 -3.11 0.53
C GLN A 148 -5.09 -1.93 0.76
N GLU A 149 -3.97 -2.20 1.42
CA GLU A 149 -2.87 -1.26 1.58
C GLU A 149 -1.78 -1.64 0.58
N LEU A 150 -1.34 -0.65 -0.19
CA LEU A 150 -0.30 -0.80 -1.20
C LEU A 150 0.91 0.06 -0.80
N SER A 151 2.09 -0.32 -1.28
CA SER A 151 3.32 0.44 -1.03
C SER A 151 4.08 0.73 -2.32
N ALA A 152 4.71 1.91 -2.37
CA ALA A 152 5.53 2.38 -3.49
C ALA A 152 6.53 3.46 -3.02
N PRO A 153 7.56 3.82 -3.81
CA PRO A 153 8.54 4.85 -3.43
C PRO A 153 7.95 6.26 -3.28
N SER A 154 6.82 6.55 -3.91
CA SER A 154 6.08 7.81 -3.77
C SER A 154 4.58 7.59 -4.01
N LEU A 155 3.74 8.54 -3.59
CA LEU A 155 2.29 8.51 -3.89
C LEU A 155 2.04 8.56 -5.41
N GLU A 156 2.80 9.36 -6.15
CA GLU A 156 2.70 9.45 -7.61
C GLU A 156 2.93 8.10 -8.30
N ILE A 157 3.95 7.35 -7.88
CA ILE A 157 4.24 6.01 -8.41
C ILE A 157 3.13 5.04 -8.00
N LEU A 158 2.66 5.10 -6.75
CA LEU A 158 1.57 4.26 -6.27
C LEU A 158 0.32 4.43 -7.14
N ASN A 159 -0.04 5.68 -7.43
CA ASN A 159 -1.22 6.02 -8.21
C ASN A 159 -1.11 5.51 -9.65
N THR A 160 0.04 5.76 -10.28
CA THR A 160 0.32 5.29 -11.64
C THR A 160 0.22 3.77 -11.71
N ARG A 161 0.80 3.08 -10.72
CA ARG A 161 0.74 1.62 -10.61
C ARG A 161 -0.70 1.12 -10.49
N VAL A 162 -1.51 1.70 -9.61
CA VAL A 162 -2.91 1.31 -9.41
C VAL A 162 -3.73 1.45 -10.69
N LEU A 163 -3.54 2.54 -11.44
CA LEU A 163 -4.23 2.76 -12.70
C LEU A 163 -3.84 1.72 -13.76
N LEU A 164 -2.54 1.45 -13.89
CA LEU A 164 -2.01 0.45 -14.83
C LEU A 164 -2.49 -0.96 -14.47
N GLU A 165 -2.37 -1.37 -13.21
CA GLU A 165 -2.82 -2.69 -12.75
C GLU A 165 -4.34 -2.86 -12.92
N THR A 166 -5.13 -1.80 -12.71
CA THR A 166 -6.59 -1.82 -12.96
C THR A 166 -6.89 -2.04 -14.44
N HIS A 167 -6.16 -1.36 -15.34
CA HIS A 167 -6.33 -1.53 -16.77
C HIS A 167 -5.87 -2.91 -17.28
N GLU A 168 -4.73 -3.40 -16.79
CA GLU A 168 -4.21 -4.74 -17.07
C GLU A 168 -5.19 -5.83 -16.60
N ALA A 169 -5.84 -5.64 -15.44
CA ALA A 169 -6.86 -6.56 -14.96
C ALA A 169 -8.06 -6.62 -15.91
N VAL A 170 -8.56 -5.48 -16.40
CA VAL A 170 -9.69 -5.45 -17.36
C VAL A 170 -9.32 -6.13 -18.67
N THR A 171 -8.18 -5.81 -19.25
CA THR A 171 -7.73 -6.40 -20.52
C THR A 171 -7.50 -7.91 -20.39
N SER A 172 -6.91 -8.35 -19.28
CA SER A 172 -6.71 -9.78 -18.97
C SER A 172 -8.04 -10.50 -18.76
N TRP A 173 -8.98 -9.87 -18.05
CA TRP A 173 -10.31 -10.43 -17.83
C TRP A 173 -11.11 -10.55 -19.13
N VAL A 174 -11.10 -9.53 -20.01
CA VAL A 174 -11.74 -9.59 -21.34
C VAL A 174 -11.16 -10.75 -22.15
N ARG A 175 -9.84 -10.93 -22.12
CA ARG A 175 -9.19 -12.05 -22.78
C ARG A 175 -9.60 -13.39 -22.17
N ALA A 176 -9.75 -13.48 -20.85
CA ALA A 176 -10.22 -14.69 -20.18
C ALA A 176 -11.67 -15.03 -20.57
N GLN A 177 -12.57 -14.04 -20.68
CA GLN A 177 -13.93 -14.22 -21.19
C GLN A 177 -13.93 -14.76 -22.63
N PHE A 178 -13.05 -14.25 -23.49
CA PHE A 178 -12.91 -14.77 -24.86
C PHE A 178 -12.56 -16.26 -24.88
N TRP A 179 -11.65 -16.71 -24.02
CA TRP A 179 -11.31 -18.14 -23.88
C TRP A 179 -12.46 -19.00 -23.36
N GLN A 180 -13.45 -18.38 -22.71
CA GLN A 180 -14.67 -19.04 -22.25
C GLN A 180 -15.83 -18.92 -23.24
N GLY A 181 -15.60 -18.37 -24.45
CA GLY A 181 -16.61 -18.25 -25.50
C GLY A 181 -17.41 -16.95 -25.50
N CYS A 182 -17.04 -15.95 -24.68
CA CYS A 182 -17.66 -14.62 -24.67
C CYS A 182 -16.70 -13.58 -25.25
N LYS A 183 -17.00 -13.05 -26.42
CA LYS A 183 -16.22 -11.98 -27.05
C LYS A 183 -16.76 -10.62 -26.63
N ILE A 184 -15.96 -9.87 -25.88
CA ILE A 184 -16.30 -8.52 -25.42
C ILE A 184 -15.39 -7.52 -26.14
N GLU A 185 -15.99 -6.52 -26.79
CA GLU A 185 -15.29 -5.41 -27.40
C GLU A 185 -15.46 -4.15 -26.54
N ILE A 186 -14.35 -3.59 -26.07
CA ILE A 186 -14.32 -2.36 -25.27
C ILE A 186 -13.76 -1.20 -26.07
N ASN A 187 -14.14 0.03 -25.72
CA ASN A 187 -13.58 1.22 -26.34
C ASN A 187 -12.09 1.41 -26.00
N LYS A 188 -11.28 1.79 -27.00
CA LYS A 188 -9.87 2.19 -26.85
C LYS A 188 -9.07 1.27 -25.90
N PRO A 189 -9.01 -0.05 -26.16
CA PRO A 189 -8.33 -1.00 -25.28
C PRO A 189 -6.82 -0.71 -25.11
N GLU A 190 -6.23 0.08 -25.99
CA GLU A 190 -4.85 0.55 -25.94
C GLU A 190 -4.61 1.72 -24.96
N VAL A 191 -5.67 2.30 -24.42
CA VAL A 191 -5.59 3.42 -23.47
C VAL A 191 -6.19 2.98 -22.12
N CYS A 192 -5.61 3.46 -21.02
CA CYS A 192 -6.25 3.36 -19.72
C CYS A 192 -7.69 3.91 -19.79
N GLY A 193 -8.62 3.25 -19.09
CA GLY A 193 -10.03 3.59 -19.14
C GLY A 193 -10.31 5.01 -18.66
N GLU A 194 -11.54 5.47 -18.85
CA GLU A 194 -11.97 6.78 -18.38
C GLU A 194 -12.04 6.78 -16.85
N LEU A 195 -11.30 7.68 -16.19
CA LEU A 195 -11.40 7.87 -14.75
C LEU A 195 -12.71 8.60 -14.41
N ILE A 196 -13.64 7.91 -13.76
CA ILE A 196 -15.00 8.43 -13.48
C ILE A 196 -15.24 8.90 -12.05
N THR A 197 -14.17 8.92 -11.27
CA THR A 197 -14.18 9.31 -9.86
C THR A 197 -13.10 10.35 -9.64
N ARG A 198 -13.19 11.07 -8.52
CA ARG A 198 -12.10 11.92 -8.03
C ARG A 198 -11.27 11.08 -7.07
N PRO A 199 -10.11 10.55 -7.48
CA PRO A 199 -9.26 9.80 -6.58
C PRO A 199 -8.74 10.73 -5.51
N HIS A 200 -8.54 10.19 -4.33
CA HIS A 200 -7.98 10.91 -3.20
C HIS A 200 -7.15 9.95 -2.36
N VAL A 201 -6.33 10.54 -1.50
CA VAL A 201 -5.51 9.81 -0.54
C VAL A 201 -6.17 9.89 0.81
N ALA A 202 -6.21 8.77 1.53
CA ALA A 202 -6.68 8.69 2.89
C ALA A 202 -5.54 8.33 3.85
N PHE A 203 -5.41 9.09 4.93
CA PHE A 203 -4.49 8.84 6.03
C PHE A 203 -5.28 8.57 7.30
N ARG A 204 -5.04 7.44 7.95
CA ARG A 204 -5.71 7.11 9.22
C ARG A 204 -5.16 7.96 10.35
N GLY A 205 -6.03 8.63 11.10
CA GLY A 205 -5.65 9.34 12.33
C GLY A 205 -6.25 8.72 13.59
N SER A 206 -5.78 9.19 14.73
CA SER A 206 -6.40 8.87 16.02
C SER A 206 -7.69 9.68 16.18
N SER A 207 -8.74 9.08 16.74
CA SER A 207 -10.05 9.74 16.92
C SER A 207 -9.93 11.07 17.65
N GLY A 208 -9.15 11.13 18.74
CA GLY A 208 -8.97 12.36 19.51
C GLY A 208 -8.30 13.53 18.76
N LEU A 209 -7.57 13.28 17.67
CA LEU A 209 -6.91 14.32 16.87
C LEU A 209 -7.79 14.76 15.68
N ILE A 210 -8.62 13.85 15.17
CA ILE A 210 -9.53 14.11 14.07
C ILE A 210 -10.84 14.76 14.56
N ASP A 211 -11.37 14.32 15.71
CA ASP A 211 -12.63 14.82 16.30
C ASP A 211 -12.51 16.29 16.78
N GLN A 212 -11.29 16.83 16.87
CA GLN A 212 -11.05 18.25 17.18
C GLN A 212 -11.35 19.18 15.99
N GLY A 213 -11.71 18.65 14.82
CA GLY A 213 -12.26 19.43 13.72
C GLY A 213 -11.27 20.34 13.00
N VAL A 214 -9.96 20.19 13.26
CA VAL A 214 -8.92 20.96 12.56
C VAL A 214 -8.69 20.34 11.18
N THR A 215 -9.56 20.68 10.24
CA THR A 215 -9.37 20.32 8.83
C THR A 215 -8.53 21.41 8.17
N LEU A 216 -7.33 21.05 7.72
CA LEU A 216 -6.52 21.90 6.85
C LEU A 216 -7.33 22.23 5.58
N PRO A 217 -7.18 23.41 4.98
CA PRO A 217 -7.82 23.71 3.70
C PRO A 217 -7.51 22.61 2.66
N GLY A 218 -8.53 22.08 1.99
CA GLY A 218 -8.36 20.97 1.02
C GLY A 218 -8.37 19.56 1.63
N TRP A 219 -8.60 19.43 2.94
CA TRP A 219 -8.71 18.14 3.63
C TRP A 219 -10.11 17.95 4.22
N TRP A 220 -10.57 16.70 4.24
CA TRP A 220 -11.81 16.32 4.92
C TRP A 220 -11.59 15.07 5.78
N THR A 221 -12.56 14.80 6.65
CA THR A 221 -12.54 13.61 7.48
C THR A 221 -13.64 12.66 7.05
N ASP A 222 -13.28 11.40 6.82
CA ASP A 222 -14.23 10.31 6.65
C ASP A 222 -14.27 9.40 7.89
N HIS A 223 -15.49 9.05 8.32
CA HIS A 223 -15.76 8.11 9.41
C HIS A 223 -16.41 6.80 8.93
N SER A 224 -16.54 6.60 7.61
CA SER A 224 -17.29 5.50 7.01
C SER A 224 -16.77 4.09 7.35
N HIS A 225 -15.52 3.96 7.81
CA HIS A 225 -14.85 2.67 8.06
C HIS A 225 -14.32 2.48 9.50
N GLY A 226 -14.89 3.18 10.47
CA GLY A 226 -14.71 2.95 11.91
C GLY A 226 -13.47 3.61 12.51
N ILE A 227 -12.30 3.52 11.86
CA ILE A 227 -11.15 4.39 12.19
C ILE A 227 -11.27 5.64 11.34
N PRO A 228 -11.28 6.85 11.93
CA PRO A 228 -11.37 8.07 11.17
C PRO A 228 -10.15 8.26 10.25
N GLU A 229 -10.43 8.68 9.03
CA GLU A 229 -9.45 8.90 7.97
C GLU A 229 -9.50 10.38 7.57
N VAL A 230 -8.33 11.02 7.46
CA VAL A 230 -8.19 12.35 6.89
C VAL A 230 -7.83 12.17 5.42
N GLU A 231 -8.61 12.78 4.55
CA GLU A 231 -8.54 12.58 3.11
C GLU A 231 -8.28 13.91 2.40
N THR A 232 -7.61 13.85 1.24
CA THR A 232 -7.43 14.99 0.35
C THR A 232 -7.36 14.56 -1.11
N ASP A 233 -7.93 15.37 -2.01
CA ASP A 233 -7.76 15.26 -3.47
C ASP A 233 -6.56 16.09 -3.97
N GLN A 234 -5.88 16.81 -3.07
CA GLN A 234 -4.68 17.60 -3.35
C GLN A 234 -3.42 16.77 -3.09
N TRP A 235 -2.85 16.22 -4.16
CA TRP A 235 -1.71 15.29 -4.09
C TRP A 235 -0.43 15.90 -3.50
N GLN A 236 -0.22 17.19 -3.74
CA GLN A 236 0.94 17.93 -3.22
C GLN A 236 0.85 18.04 -1.69
N ASP A 237 -0.36 18.31 -1.18
CA ASP A 237 -0.62 18.38 0.25
C ASP A 237 -0.48 17.00 0.90
N ALA A 238 -0.99 15.95 0.25
CA ALA A 238 -0.82 14.57 0.71
C ALA A 238 0.66 14.17 0.83
N THR A 239 1.48 14.56 -0.15
CA THR A 239 2.94 14.31 -0.13
C THR A 239 3.61 15.09 0.99
N THR A 240 3.25 16.36 1.17
CA THR A 240 3.79 17.21 2.24
C THR A 240 3.43 16.66 3.62
N LEU A 241 2.20 16.19 3.82
CA LEU A 241 1.80 15.56 5.07
C LEU A 241 2.56 14.26 5.32
N ASP A 242 2.73 13.41 4.30
CA ASP A 242 3.53 12.18 4.42
C ASP A 242 4.98 12.48 4.82
N GLU A 243 5.62 13.46 4.18
CA GLU A 243 6.97 13.92 4.51
C GLU A 243 7.07 14.51 5.93
N ALA A 244 6.08 15.30 6.35
CA ALA A 244 6.01 15.86 7.69
C ALA A 244 5.85 14.76 8.75
N ILE A 245 4.96 13.79 8.51
CA ILE A 245 4.78 12.62 9.37
C ILE A 245 6.09 11.84 9.49
N ARG A 246 6.77 11.56 8.37
CA ARG A 246 8.08 10.88 8.38
C ARG A 246 9.13 11.65 9.16
N THR A 247 9.18 12.96 8.98
CA THR A 247 10.13 13.83 9.69
C THR A 247 9.91 13.76 11.20
N ILE A 248 8.65 13.91 11.64
CA ILE A 248 8.27 13.78 13.06
C ILE A 248 8.60 12.39 13.60
N GLN A 249 8.29 11.34 12.85
CA GLN A 249 8.60 9.96 13.23
C GLN A 249 10.11 9.74 13.38
N GLY A 250 10.92 10.28 12.46
CA GLY A 250 12.39 10.25 12.52
C GLY A 250 12.95 11.05 13.70
N MET A 251 12.21 12.03 14.22
CA MET A 251 12.55 12.77 15.44
C MET A 251 12.14 12.07 16.73
N THR A 252 11.25 11.06 16.69
CA THR A 252 10.77 10.33 17.89
C THR A 252 11.90 9.78 18.78
N PRO A 253 12.99 9.19 18.22
CA PRO A 253 14.14 8.78 19.02
C PRO A 253 14.79 9.96 19.76
N ILE A 254 14.93 11.11 19.08
CA ILE A 254 15.47 12.35 19.66
C ILE A 254 14.56 12.82 20.82
N PHE A 255 13.24 12.78 20.64
CA PHE A 255 12.29 13.13 21.70
C PHE A 255 12.35 12.16 22.89
N SER A 256 12.67 10.88 22.67
CA SER A 256 12.85 9.91 23.75
C SER A 256 14.16 10.11 24.52
N GLU A 257 15.18 10.69 23.89
CA GLU A 257 16.48 11.01 24.50
C GLU A 257 16.51 12.39 25.18
N LEU A 258 15.58 13.29 24.83
CA LEU A 258 15.48 14.64 25.40
C LEU A 258 15.49 14.69 26.94
N PRO A 259 14.77 13.84 27.69
CA PRO A 259 14.83 13.86 29.14
C PRO A 259 16.22 13.56 29.68
N GLN A 260 16.95 12.65 29.03
CA GLN A 260 18.29 12.26 29.44
C GLN A 260 19.32 13.35 29.08
N LEU A 261 19.25 13.91 27.88
CA LEU A 261 20.03 15.09 27.47
C LEU A 261 19.78 16.28 28.39
N THR A 262 18.53 16.52 28.79
CA THR A 262 18.17 17.61 29.72
C THR A 262 18.77 17.37 31.10
N ARG A 263 18.83 16.11 31.56
CA ARG A 263 19.48 15.75 32.82
C ARG A 263 20.99 15.98 32.76
N GLU A 264 21.64 15.49 31.71
CA GLU A 264 23.09 15.62 31.51
C GLU A 264 23.51 17.10 31.39
N ILE A 265 22.73 17.94 30.70
CA ILE A 265 22.98 19.39 30.64
C ILE A 265 22.84 20.05 32.01
N ARG A 266 21.87 19.64 32.84
CA ARG A 266 21.74 20.16 34.22
C ARG A 266 22.92 19.77 35.09
N GLU A 267 23.38 18.52 35.00
CA GLU A 267 24.54 18.05 35.77
C GLU A 267 25.80 18.84 35.42
N ILE A 268 26.07 19.06 34.13
CA ILE A 268 27.17 19.90 33.65
C ILE A 268 27.03 21.36 34.15
N HIS A 269 25.81 21.92 34.09
CA HIS A 269 25.57 23.29 34.55
C HIS A 269 25.84 23.44 36.06
N ASP A 270 25.42 22.47 36.87
CA ASP A 270 25.62 22.48 38.31
C ASP A 270 27.10 22.31 38.69
N GLU A 271 27.85 21.48 37.97
CA GLU A 271 29.31 21.37 38.14
C GLU A 271 30.04 22.67 37.76
N LEU A 272 29.71 23.27 36.62
CA LEU A 272 30.29 24.55 36.20
C LEU A 272 30.00 25.68 37.21
N LYS A 273 28.82 25.65 37.84
CA LYS A 273 28.44 26.61 38.88
C LYS A 273 29.26 26.42 40.16
N LYS A 274 29.56 25.18 40.56
CA LYS A 274 30.45 24.88 41.69
C LYS A 274 31.87 25.38 41.44
N LEU A 275 32.43 25.08 40.26
CA LEU A 275 33.78 25.53 39.87
C LEU A 275 33.92 27.06 39.84
N LYS A 276 32.88 27.78 39.37
CA LYS A 276 32.84 29.24 39.44
C LYS A 276 32.73 29.80 40.86
N GLY A 277 32.03 29.10 41.76
CA GLY A 277 31.92 29.49 43.17
C GLY A 277 33.20 29.26 43.97
N GLU A 278 34.03 28.29 43.56
CA GLU A 278 35.33 27.98 44.17
C GLU A 278 36.45 28.89 43.65
N SER A 279 36.33 29.44 42.44
CA SER A 279 37.32 30.38 41.85
C SER A 279 37.20 31.82 42.38
N GLY A 280 36.23 32.10 43.24
CA GLY A 280 35.96 33.42 43.84
C GLY A 280 36.33 33.56 45.32
N LYS A 281 37.04 32.57 45.89
CA LYS A 281 37.68 32.62 47.20
C LYS A 281 39.18 32.61 47.05
#